data_AF-A0A1V0PDD5-F1
#
_entry.id   AF-A0A1V0PDD5-F1
#
_cell.length_a   1.000
_cell.length_b   1.000
_cell.length_c   1.000
_cell.angle_alpha   90.00
_cell.angle_beta   90.00
_cell.angle_gamma   90.00
#
_symmetry.space_group_name_H-M   'P 1'
#
loop_
_entity.id
_entity.type
_entity.pdbx_description
1 polymer ?
#
loop_
_entity_poly.entity_id
_entity_poly.type
_entity_poly.pdbx_seq_one_letter_code
_entity_poly.pdbx_strand_id
1 'polypeptide(L)'
;MIDDHSNRLTWIACGMALIFVTYGIFNEKIPQIIGDVTTSIQHVRDVKHIAYAFNSDGTKGFSKNRLNKNILTSNSLSDWKTATTSSWDSNDENTFYSLDSHGLKAGDTITYQEEIDATNLSQGTSITLEIQYFQNNKWLSNIQAKLDNASKIHTVTTKIPSGIDEIRLPYFSKDNKTTTDTLKVRHRKLEIGENATTWSPESSNDDNLNYSKYIGFYYDSQNESSDNPRQYEWRALN
;
A
#
# COMPACT_ATOMS: atom_id res chain seq x y z
N MET A 1 75.34 -39.69 -30.69
CA MET A 1 74.36 -38.98 -31.53
C MET A 1 72.99 -39.50 -31.09
N ILE A 2 72.48 -38.94 -29.98
CA ILE A 2 71.17 -39.27 -29.42
C ILE A 2 70.14 -38.40 -30.14
N ASP A 3 69.03 -39.03 -30.49
CA ASP A 3 68.18 -38.71 -31.63
C ASP A 3 67.44 -37.35 -31.55
N ASP A 4 67.52 -36.60 -32.66
CA ASP A 4 66.69 -35.41 -32.95
C ASP A 4 65.17 -35.75 -32.98
N HIS A 5 64.83 -37.04 -33.06
CA HIS A 5 63.46 -37.54 -33.03
C HIS A 5 62.79 -37.46 -31.65
N SER A 6 63.53 -37.69 -30.56
CA SER A 6 62.97 -37.64 -29.20
C SER A 6 62.54 -36.22 -28.81
N ASN A 7 63.34 -35.22 -29.17
CA ASN A 7 63.01 -33.81 -28.92
C ASN A 7 61.78 -33.36 -29.71
N ARG A 8 61.64 -33.79 -30.97
CA ARG A 8 60.46 -33.46 -31.82
C ARG A 8 59.16 -34.02 -31.25
N LEU A 9 59.18 -35.26 -30.73
CA LEU A 9 58.03 -35.87 -30.07
C LEU A 9 57.62 -35.12 -28.81
N THR A 10 58.59 -34.67 -28.01
CA THR A 10 58.31 -33.83 -26.83
C THR A 10 57.69 -32.48 -27.22
N TRP A 11 58.20 -31.82 -28.26
CA TRP A 11 57.62 -30.55 -28.75
C TRP A 11 56.20 -30.71 -29.29
N ILE A 12 55.91 -31.81 -30.00
CA ILE A 12 54.56 -32.11 -30.49
C ILE A 12 53.61 -32.39 -29.32
N ALA A 13 54.05 -33.15 -28.31
CA ALA A 13 53.26 -33.43 -27.12
C ALA A 13 52.96 -32.15 -26.31
N CYS A 14 53.95 -31.27 -26.13
CA CYS A 14 53.76 -29.96 -25.49
C CYS A 14 52.80 -29.06 -26.29
N GLY A 15 52.92 -29.04 -27.62
CA GLY A 15 52.02 -28.28 -28.50
C GLY A 15 50.57 -28.78 -28.42
N MET A 16 50.37 -30.09 -28.45
CA MET A 16 49.05 -30.72 -28.29
C MET A 16 48.44 -30.44 -26.91
N ALA A 17 49.23 -30.53 -25.83
CA ALA A 17 48.77 -30.19 -24.49
C ALA A 17 48.35 -28.71 -24.39
N LEU A 18 49.10 -27.79 -25.01
CA LEU A 18 48.73 -26.38 -25.07
C LEU A 18 47.42 -26.15 -25.83
N ILE A 19 47.22 -26.87 -26.94
CA ILE A 19 45.97 -26.80 -27.73
C ILE A 19 44.79 -27.32 -26.91
N PHE A 20 44.92 -28.45 -26.22
CA PHE A 20 43.84 -28.98 -25.38
C PHE A 20 43.50 -28.07 -24.20
N VAL A 21 44.50 -27.47 -23.54
CA VAL A 21 44.28 -26.51 -22.44
C VAL A 21 43.59 -25.25 -22.94
N THR A 22 44.05 -24.69 -24.06
CA THR A 22 43.44 -23.49 -24.66
C THR A 22 42.03 -23.76 -25.19
N TYR A 23 41.79 -24.94 -25.77
CA TYR A 23 40.47 -25.39 -26.20
C TYR A 23 39.48 -25.55 -25.03
N GLY A 24 39.90 -26.16 -23.92
CA GLY A 24 39.06 -26.28 -22.72
C GLY A 24 38.75 -24.92 -22.08
N ILE A 25 39.72 -24.01 -22.02
CA ILE A 25 39.49 -22.64 -21.54
C ILE A 25 38.48 -21.91 -22.46
N PHE A 26 38.63 -22.03 -23.77
CA PHE A 26 37.79 -21.32 -24.74
C PHE A 26 36.36 -21.86 -24.79
N ASN A 27 36.16 -23.19 -24.70
CA ASN A 27 34.84 -23.79 -24.87
C ASN A 27 34.05 -23.97 -23.57
N GLU A 28 34.71 -24.03 -22.42
CA GLU A 28 34.01 -24.26 -21.14
C GLU A 28 34.09 -23.03 -20.24
N LYS A 29 35.30 -22.51 -19.98
CA LYS A 29 35.49 -21.43 -19.01
C LYS A 29 35.04 -20.07 -19.52
N ILE A 30 35.34 -19.71 -20.77
CA ILE A 30 34.92 -18.42 -21.31
C ILE A 30 33.39 -18.29 -21.38
N PRO A 31 32.62 -19.28 -21.89
CA PRO A 31 31.16 -19.21 -21.87
C PRO A 31 30.58 -19.12 -20.46
N GLN A 32 31.16 -19.84 -19.50
CA GLN A 32 30.74 -19.74 -18.10
C GLN A 32 31.00 -18.34 -17.53
N ILE A 33 32.19 -17.78 -17.74
CA ILE A 33 32.54 -16.42 -17.32
C ILE A 33 31.61 -15.39 -17.98
N ILE A 34 31.31 -15.54 -19.28
CA ILE A 34 30.37 -14.66 -19.98
C ILE A 34 28.96 -14.80 -19.39
N GLY A 35 28.51 -16.01 -19.08
CA GLY A 35 27.23 -16.24 -18.41
C GLY A 35 27.14 -15.61 -17.02
N ASP A 36 28.18 -15.78 -16.22
CA ASP A 36 28.30 -15.21 -14.87
C ASP A 36 28.34 -13.67 -14.92
N VAL A 37 29.13 -13.10 -15.84
CA VAL A 37 29.21 -11.65 -16.08
C VAL A 37 27.88 -11.10 -16.59
N THR A 38 27.20 -11.80 -17.51
CA THR A 38 25.90 -11.37 -18.04
C THR A 38 24.83 -11.35 -16.95
N THR A 39 24.78 -12.40 -16.12
CA THR A 39 23.86 -12.47 -14.96
C THR A 39 24.16 -11.36 -13.95
N SER A 40 25.45 -11.11 -13.68
CA SER A 40 25.87 -10.06 -12.74
C SER A 40 25.53 -8.66 -13.25
N ILE A 41 25.73 -8.39 -14.55
CA ILE A 41 25.35 -7.11 -15.18
C ILE A 41 23.84 -6.94 -15.20
N GLN A 42 23.08 -8.02 -15.40
CA GLN A 42 21.61 -7.95 -15.33
C GLN A 42 21.16 -7.54 -13.92
N HIS A 43 21.71 -8.16 -12.87
CA HIS A 43 21.40 -7.81 -11.49
C HIS A 43 21.76 -6.36 -11.12
N VAL A 44 22.81 -5.79 -11.72
CA VAL A 44 23.18 -4.37 -11.55
C VAL A 44 22.17 -3.42 -12.21
N ARG A 45 21.40 -3.88 -13.20
CA ARG A 45 20.34 -3.10 -13.87
C ARG A 45 18.95 -3.33 -13.29
N ASP A 46 18.78 -4.33 -12.42
CA ASP A 46 17.48 -4.64 -11.87
C ASP A 46 17.05 -3.58 -10.84
N VAL A 47 15.78 -3.19 -10.92
CA VAL A 47 15.13 -2.30 -9.98
C VAL A 47 14.64 -3.14 -8.79
N LYS A 48 14.91 -2.66 -7.58
CA LYS A 48 14.36 -3.28 -6.37
C LYS A 48 12.94 -2.78 -6.15
N HIS A 49 11.98 -3.70 -6.17
CA HIS A 49 10.60 -3.42 -5.83
C HIS A 49 10.31 -3.79 -4.38
N ILE A 50 9.44 -3.02 -3.72
CA ILE A 50 9.05 -3.22 -2.33
C ILE A 50 7.53 -3.21 -2.23
N ALA A 51 6.98 -4.15 -1.48
CA ALA A 51 5.57 -4.19 -1.10
C ALA A 51 5.39 -4.59 0.37
N TYR A 52 4.17 -4.49 0.86
CA TYR A 52 3.80 -4.67 2.25
C TYR A 52 2.53 -5.52 2.35
N ALA A 53 2.40 -6.31 3.43
CA ALA A 53 1.24 -7.15 3.67
C ALA A 53 1.02 -7.45 5.17
N PHE A 54 -0.13 -8.02 5.49
CA PHE A 54 -0.53 -8.42 6.85
C PHE A 54 -0.14 -9.87 7.18
N ASN A 55 0.13 -10.70 6.17
CA ASN A 55 0.43 -12.12 6.34
C ASN A 55 1.64 -12.57 5.49
N SER A 56 2.14 -13.77 5.81
CA SER A 56 3.41 -14.29 5.30
C SER A 56 3.45 -14.62 3.81
N ASP A 57 2.30 -14.73 3.16
CA ASP A 57 2.21 -15.01 1.72
C ASP A 57 1.88 -13.76 0.87
N GLY A 58 1.75 -12.60 1.51
CA GLY A 58 1.47 -11.34 0.83
C GLY A 58 0.03 -11.12 0.38
N THR A 59 -0.86 -12.10 0.50
CA THR A 59 -2.20 -12.03 -0.11
C THR A 59 -3.18 -11.14 0.64
N LYS A 60 -2.99 -10.94 1.94
CA LYS A 60 -3.85 -10.08 2.76
C LYS A 60 -3.22 -8.72 2.97
N GLY A 61 -3.92 -7.67 2.54
CA GLY A 61 -3.46 -6.29 2.70
C GLY A 61 -2.27 -5.94 1.80
N PHE A 62 -2.12 -6.60 0.65
CA PHE A 62 -1.07 -6.29 -0.32
C PHE A 62 -1.09 -4.80 -0.69
N SER A 63 0.06 -4.16 -0.58
CA SER A 63 0.24 -2.77 -1.00
C SER A 63 1.67 -2.52 -1.44
N LYS A 64 1.83 -1.81 -2.56
CA LYS A 64 3.13 -1.33 -3.05
C LYS A 64 3.68 -0.15 -2.21
N ASN A 65 2.83 0.43 -1.36
CA ASN A 65 3.18 1.50 -0.44
C ASN A 65 3.04 1.03 1.00
N ARG A 66 3.88 1.59 1.90
CA ARG A 66 3.72 1.34 3.33
C ARG A 66 2.34 1.80 3.77
N LEU A 67 1.63 0.95 4.48
CA LEU A 67 0.28 1.26 4.94
C LEU A 67 0.34 2.19 6.15
N ASN A 68 -0.46 3.25 6.10
CA ASN A 68 -0.63 4.13 7.25
C ASN A 68 -1.58 3.47 8.26
N LYS A 69 -1.36 3.77 9.54
CA LYS A 69 -2.21 3.34 10.66
C LYS A 69 -3.60 3.96 10.48
N ASN A 70 -4.64 3.16 10.69
CA ASN A 70 -5.98 3.71 10.90
C ASN A 70 -6.06 4.29 12.31
N ILE A 71 -6.31 5.59 12.40
CA ILE A 71 -6.38 6.35 13.64
C ILE A 71 -7.70 6.09 14.38
N LEU A 72 -8.71 5.58 13.66
CA LEU A 72 -10.01 5.27 14.25
C LEU A 72 -9.90 4.09 15.21
N THR A 73 -10.48 4.25 16.40
CA THR A 73 -10.56 3.24 17.46
C THR A 73 -11.92 2.55 17.53
N SER A 74 -12.82 2.88 16.61
CA SER A 74 -14.16 2.32 16.50
C SER A 74 -14.70 2.53 15.09
N ASN A 75 -15.68 1.72 14.70
CA ASN A 75 -16.45 1.85 13.47
C ASN A 75 -15.63 1.74 12.17
N SER A 76 -14.47 1.09 12.21
CA SER A 76 -13.72 0.67 11.01
C SER A 76 -13.99 -0.81 10.70
N LEU A 77 -15.07 -1.01 9.97
CA LEU A 77 -15.66 -2.32 9.68
C LEU A 77 -15.03 -2.98 8.45
N SER A 78 -14.74 -4.29 8.52
CA SER A 78 -14.36 -5.09 7.35
C SER A 78 -15.55 -5.50 6.49
N ASP A 79 -16.70 -5.72 7.11
CA ASP A 79 -17.92 -6.16 6.45
C ASP A 79 -18.88 -4.99 6.20
N TRP A 80 -19.73 -5.16 5.20
CA TRP A 80 -20.77 -4.18 4.88
C TRP A 80 -21.75 -3.99 6.03
N LYS A 81 -21.92 -2.76 6.47
CA LYS A 81 -22.97 -2.32 7.38
C LYS A 81 -23.98 -1.46 6.62
N THR A 82 -25.26 -1.64 6.93
CA THR A 82 -26.30 -0.72 6.47
C THR A 82 -26.29 0.51 7.35
N ALA A 83 -26.19 1.69 6.75
CA ALA A 83 -26.28 2.97 7.42
C ALA A 83 -27.44 3.78 6.84
N THR A 84 -28.24 4.39 7.72
CA THR A 84 -29.45 5.12 7.33
C THR A 84 -29.35 6.60 7.72
N THR A 85 -29.96 7.45 6.91
CA THR A 85 -30.17 8.85 7.28
C THR A 85 -31.54 9.35 6.84
N SER A 86 -32.24 10.01 7.76
CA SER A 86 -33.43 10.81 7.48
C SER A 86 -33.16 12.32 7.59
N SER A 87 -31.96 12.72 8.01
CA SER A 87 -31.58 14.12 8.24
C SER A 87 -30.19 14.43 7.66
N TRP A 88 -29.56 15.53 8.06
CA TRP A 88 -28.29 16.01 7.48
C TRP A 88 -27.18 14.97 7.53
N ASP A 89 -27.10 14.17 8.59
CA ASP A 89 -26.04 13.18 8.78
C ASP A 89 -26.63 11.81 9.09
N SER A 90 -25.92 10.73 8.72
CA SER A 90 -26.31 9.39 9.16
C SER A 90 -26.34 9.29 10.70
N ASN A 91 -27.43 8.71 11.22
CA ASN A 91 -27.72 8.67 12.65
C ASN A 91 -26.96 7.55 13.37
N ASP A 92 -26.40 6.60 12.63
CA ASP A 92 -25.64 5.49 13.20
C ASP A 92 -24.23 5.98 13.52
N GLU A 93 -23.95 6.16 14.83
CA GLU A 93 -22.61 6.36 15.39
C GLU A 93 -21.84 7.59 14.88
N ASN A 94 -22.42 8.77 15.12
CA ASN A 94 -21.72 10.06 15.08
C ASN A 94 -20.56 10.08 16.06
N THR A 95 -19.44 9.52 15.63
CA THR A 95 -18.28 9.30 16.48
C THR A 95 -17.44 10.56 16.44
N PHE A 96 -17.27 11.13 17.63
CA PHE A 96 -16.40 12.25 17.86
C PHE A 96 -15.02 11.72 18.27
N TYR A 97 -13.98 12.28 17.66
CA TYR A 97 -12.59 11.93 17.91
C TYR A 97 -11.87 13.18 18.38
N SER A 98 -11.52 13.22 19.67
CA SER A 98 -10.64 14.25 20.20
C SER A 98 -9.25 14.10 19.57
N LEU A 99 -8.66 15.22 19.15
CA LEU A 99 -7.36 15.22 18.48
C LEU A 99 -6.28 14.61 19.38
N ASP A 100 -6.18 15.09 20.63
CA ASP A 100 -5.13 14.69 21.57
C ASP A 100 -5.13 13.18 21.86
N SER A 101 -6.32 12.58 22.07
CA SER A 101 -6.44 11.14 22.37
C SER A 101 -6.07 10.25 21.18
N HIS A 102 -6.04 10.81 19.97
CA HIS A 102 -5.78 10.10 18.72
C HIS A 102 -4.45 10.49 18.08
N GLY A 103 -3.60 11.24 18.81
CA GLY A 103 -2.28 11.66 18.33
C GLY A 103 -2.34 12.63 17.15
N LEU A 104 -3.46 13.32 16.96
CA LEU A 104 -3.66 14.35 15.95
C LEU A 104 -3.43 15.73 16.58
N LYS A 105 -3.07 16.71 15.74
CA LYS A 105 -3.04 18.12 16.14
C LYS A 105 -3.42 19.03 14.99
N ALA A 106 -3.81 20.26 15.33
CA ALA A 106 -3.99 21.31 14.34
C ALA A 106 -2.74 21.45 13.45
N GLY A 107 -2.97 21.55 12.14
CA GLY A 107 -1.92 21.62 11.14
C GLY A 107 -1.45 20.28 10.57
N ASP A 108 -1.87 19.14 11.13
CA ASP A 108 -1.65 17.84 10.48
C ASP A 108 -2.48 17.76 9.19
N THR A 109 -1.90 17.13 8.17
CA THR A 109 -2.66 16.75 6.97
C THR A 109 -3.20 15.34 7.18
N ILE A 110 -4.51 15.18 7.04
CA ILE A 110 -5.24 13.94 7.24
C ILE A 110 -6.01 13.54 5.98
N THR A 111 -6.14 12.25 5.77
CA THR A 111 -7.01 11.66 4.75
C THR A 111 -8.03 10.75 5.42
N TYR A 112 -9.30 11.05 5.18
CA TYR A 112 -10.44 10.22 5.56
C TYR A 112 -10.93 9.43 4.35
N GLN A 113 -11.21 8.15 4.53
CA GLN A 113 -11.78 7.30 3.50
C GLN A 113 -12.88 6.40 4.05
N GLU A 114 -13.81 6.04 3.16
CA GLU A 114 -14.87 5.08 3.43
C GLU A 114 -15.31 4.44 2.11
N GLU A 115 -15.52 3.13 2.11
CA GLU A 115 -16.15 2.46 0.98
C GLU A 115 -17.67 2.51 1.14
N ILE A 116 -18.34 3.10 0.15
CA ILE A 116 -19.77 3.36 0.19
C ILE A 116 -20.39 2.76 -1.05
N ASP A 117 -21.41 1.92 -0.86
CA ASP A 117 -22.29 1.47 -1.94
C ASP A 117 -23.44 2.46 -2.09
N ALA A 118 -23.23 3.44 -2.96
CA ALA A 118 -24.19 4.50 -3.25
C ALA A 118 -25.10 4.18 -4.44
N THR A 119 -25.09 2.95 -4.97
CA THR A 119 -25.80 2.60 -6.23
C THR A 119 -27.33 2.70 -6.16
N ASN A 120 -27.89 2.69 -4.95
CA ASN A 120 -29.33 2.77 -4.70
C ASN A 120 -29.78 4.14 -4.18
N LEU A 121 -29.00 5.19 -4.44
CA LEU A 121 -29.37 6.55 -4.05
C LEU A 121 -30.67 7.01 -4.71
N SER A 122 -31.54 7.62 -3.91
CA SER A 122 -32.78 8.21 -4.41
C SER A 122 -32.47 9.31 -5.44
N GLN A 123 -33.29 9.38 -6.50
CA GLN A 123 -33.06 10.35 -7.57
C GLN A 123 -33.05 11.78 -7.04
N GLY A 124 -31.99 12.51 -7.34
CA GLY A 124 -31.81 13.90 -6.93
C GLY A 124 -31.29 14.08 -5.50
N THR A 125 -31.07 13.02 -4.72
CA THR A 125 -30.35 13.11 -3.44
C THR A 125 -28.87 13.35 -3.70
N SER A 126 -28.28 14.29 -2.96
CA SER A 126 -26.83 14.53 -2.95
C SER A 126 -26.24 14.05 -1.64
N ILE A 127 -25.27 13.14 -1.70
CA ILE A 127 -24.58 12.62 -0.52
C ILE A 127 -23.10 13.02 -0.54
N THR A 128 -22.55 13.27 0.64
CA THR A 128 -21.15 13.66 0.87
C THR A 128 -20.46 12.75 1.89
N LEU A 129 -19.16 12.55 1.69
CA LEU A 129 -18.24 12.10 2.72
C LEU A 129 -17.63 13.36 3.32
N GLU A 130 -17.58 13.48 4.63
CA GLU A 130 -17.10 14.71 5.24
C GLU A 130 -16.36 14.52 6.56
N ILE A 131 -15.54 15.52 6.85
CA ILE A 131 -14.88 15.72 8.14
C ILE A 131 -15.45 17.02 8.71
N GLN A 132 -16.11 16.93 9.85
CA GLN A 132 -16.63 18.08 10.56
C GLN A 132 -15.66 18.49 11.68
N TYR A 133 -15.42 19.78 11.83
CA TYR A 133 -14.48 20.35 12.78
C TYR A 133 -15.18 21.05 13.92
N PHE A 134 -14.76 20.73 15.15
CA PHE A 134 -15.31 21.25 16.37
C PHE A 134 -14.23 21.93 17.22
N GLN A 135 -14.67 22.92 17.99
CA GLN A 135 -13.90 23.56 19.05
C GLN A 135 -14.81 23.78 20.26
N ASN A 136 -14.41 23.31 21.44
CA ASN A 136 -15.18 23.43 22.68
C ASN A 136 -16.65 23.00 22.51
N ASN A 137 -16.88 21.83 21.89
CA ASN A 137 -18.19 21.26 21.56
C ASN A 137 -19.06 22.13 20.62
N LYS A 138 -18.47 23.09 19.91
CA LYS A 138 -19.16 23.89 18.89
C LYS A 138 -18.67 23.51 17.51
N TRP A 139 -19.62 23.24 16.62
CA TRP A 139 -19.32 23.07 15.21
C TRP A 139 -18.78 24.38 14.63
N LEU A 140 -17.68 24.30 13.88
CA LEU A 140 -17.06 25.44 13.24
C LEU A 140 -17.16 25.38 11.71
N SER A 141 -16.83 24.22 11.14
CA SER A 141 -16.79 24.02 9.70
C SER A 141 -16.80 22.54 9.34
N ASN A 142 -16.92 22.24 8.05
CA ASN A 142 -16.69 20.92 7.50
C ASN A 142 -15.92 21.01 6.17
N ILE A 143 -15.29 19.91 5.81
CA ILE A 143 -14.77 19.68 4.45
C ILE A 143 -15.42 18.42 3.92
N GLN A 144 -15.83 18.45 2.65
CA GLN A 144 -16.66 17.40 2.08
C GLN A 144 -16.23 17.05 0.66
N ALA A 145 -16.38 15.77 0.30
CA ALA A 145 -16.34 15.27 -1.06
C ALA A 145 -17.73 14.77 -1.45
N LYS A 146 -18.23 15.21 -2.61
CA LYS A 146 -19.48 14.69 -3.16
C LYS A 146 -19.28 13.25 -3.64
N LEU A 147 -20.25 12.41 -3.34
CA LEU A 147 -20.30 11.05 -3.88
C LEU A 147 -20.92 11.07 -5.27
N ASP A 148 -20.44 10.20 -6.14
CA ASP A 148 -21.14 9.76 -7.34
C ASP A 148 -22.00 8.52 -7.03
N ASN A 149 -22.91 8.20 -7.96
CA ASN A 149 -23.81 7.05 -7.83
C ASN A 149 -23.07 5.74 -8.17
N ALA A 150 -22.13 5.34 -7.32
CA ALA A 150 -21.26 4.20 -7.52
C ALA A 150 -20.95 3.48 -6.18
N SER A 151 -20.50 2.22 -6.28
CA SER A 151 -19.94 1.48 -5.15
C SER A 151 -18.42 1.50 -5.23
N LYS A 152 -17.77 2.30 -4.38
CA LYS A 152 -16.31 2.46 -4.37
C LYS A 152 -15.81 3.12 -3.08
N ILE A 153 -14.49 3.23 -2.96
CA ILE A 153 -13.84 4.03 -1.91
C ILE A 153 -13.94 5.51 -2.27
N HIS A 154 -14.47 6.29 -1.34
CA HIS A 154 -14.48 7.75 -1.37
C HIS A 154 -13.46 8.30 -0.39
N THR A 155 -12.88 9.45 -0.71
CA THR A 155 -11.79 10.04 0.08
C THR A 155 -11.97 11.56 0.25
N VAL A 156 -11.51 12.07 1.39
CA VAL A 156 -11.41 13.49 1.71
C VAL A 156 -10.04 13.73 2.35
N THR A 157 -9.20 14.56 1.73
CA THR A 157 -7.91 14.98 2.27
C THR A 157 -7.96 16.45 2.66
N THR A 158 -7.41 16.79 3.82
CA THR A 158 -7.47 18.14 4.37
C THR A 158 -6.39 18.39 5.40
N LYS A 159 -6.05 19.65 5.62
CA LYS A 159 -5.20 20.08 6.74
C LYS A 159 -6.10 20.52 7.89
N ILE A 160 -5.89 19.96 9.08
CA ILE A 160 -6.68 20.30 10.26
C ILE A 160 -6.50 21.81 10.57
N PRO A 161 -7.58 22.61 10.62
CA PRO A 161 -7.50 24.04 10.93
C PRO A 161 -6.94 24.33 12.33
N SER A 162 -6.44 25.55 12.53
CA SER A 162 -6.02 26.00 13.86
C SER A 162 -7.19 26.09 14.83
N GLY A 163 -6.97 25.69 16.08
CA GLY A 163 -7.95 25.82 17.16
C GLY A 163 -8.98 24.70 17.26
N ILE A 164 -8.93 23.69 16.36
CA ILE A 164 -9.75 22.49 16.46
C ILE A 164 -9.24 21.61 17.60
N ASP A 165 -10.16 21.06 18.39
CA ASP A 165 -9.89 20.06 19.44
C ASP A 165 -10.55 18.71 19.15
N GLU A 166 -11.54 18.68 18.25
CA GLU A 166 -12.32 17.47 17.96
C GLU A 166 -12.77 17.43 16.49
N ILE A 167 -12.84 16.22 15.93
CA ILE A 167 -13.44 15.96 14.63
C ILE A 167 -14.62 14.99 14.75
N ARG A 168 -15.62 15.17 13.89
CA ARG A 168 -16.73 14.21 13.73
C ARG A 168 -16.74 13.67 12.31
N LEU A 169 -16.94 12.36 12.22
CA LEU A 169 -16.95 11.60 10.96
C LEU A 169 -18.28 10.86 10.80
N PRO A 170 -19.31 11.47 10.16
CA PRO A 170 -20.50 10.73 9.77
C PRO A 170 -20.15 9.66 8.71
N TYR A 171 -20.95 8.59 8.62
CA TYR A 171 -20.82 7.62 7.50
C TYR A 171 -21.02 8.31 6.16
N PHE A 172 -22.00 9.19 6.13
CA PHE A 172 -22.22 10.11 5.04
C PHE A 172 -23.21 11.18 5.49
N SER A 173 -23.20 12.30 4.78
CA SER A 173 -24.14 13.39 4.98
C SER A 173 -24.96 13.57 3.71
N LYS A 174 -26.20 14.06 3.82
CA LYS A 174 -27.07 14.33 2.67
C LYS A 174 -27.58 15.75 2.66
N ASP A 175 -28.03 16.18 1.48
CA ASP A 175 -28.80 17.40 1.37
C ASP A 175 -30.10 17.32 2.19
N ASN A 176 -30.57 18.48 2.68
CA ASN A 176 -31.71 18.58 3.57
C ASN A 176 -33.03 18.23 2.87
N LYS A 177 -33.28 16.93 2.76
CA LYS A 177 -34.50 16.32 2.23
C LYS A 177 -35.07 15.37 3.26
N THR A 178 -36.39 15.31 3.34
CA THR A 178 -37.12 14.50 4.33
C THR A 178 -37.15 13.00 3.99
N THR A 179 -36.61 12.58 2.84
CA THR A 179 -36.57 11.19 2.40
C THR A 179 -35.51 10.40 3.16
N THR A 180 -35.84 9.21 3.66
CA THR A 180 -34.81 8.35 4.25
C THR A 180 -34.00 7.69 3.14
N ASP A 181 -32.68 7.85 3.18
CA ASP A 181 -31.76 7.15 2.29
C ASP A 181 -30.98 6.09 3.08
N THR A 182 -30.78 4.93 2.46
CA THR A 182 -30.14 3.76 3.06
C THR A 182 -29.01 3.30 2.16
N LEU A 183 -27.78 3.38 2.67
CA LEU A 183 -26.57 2.97 1.97
C LEU A 183 -25.86 1.85 2.72
N LYS A 184 -24.93 1.18 2.04
CA LYS A 184 -23.99 0.28 2.71
C LYS A 184 -22.63 0.93 2.80
N VAL A 185 -21.95 0.72 3.92
CA VAL A 185 -20.65 1.31 4.25
C VAL A 185 -19.72 0.26 4.84
N ARG A 186 -18.43 0.38 4.55
CA ARG A 186 -17.34 -0.41 5.17
C ARG A 186 -16.01 0.28 4.96
N HIS A 187 -14.95 -0.32 5.48
CA HIS A 187 -13.57 0.10 5.23
C HIS A 187 -13.29 1.56 5.57
N ARG A 188 -13.95 2.04 6.62
CA ARG A 188 -13.73 3.37 7.18
C ARG A 188 -12.30 3.49 7.71
N LYS A 189 -11.59 4.55 7.35
CA LYS A 189 -10.24 4.80 7.83
C LYS A 189 -9.90 6.28 7.84
N LEU A 190 -9.23 6.71 8.90
CA LEU A 190 -8.61 8.03 9.01
C LEU A 190 -7.10 7.83 9.19
N GLU A 191 -6.29 8.57 8.44
CA GLU A 191 -4.84 8.48 8.50
C GLU A 191 -4.17 9.85 8.31
N ILE A 192 -2.96 10.01 8.86
CA ILE A 192 -2.12 11.18 8.58
C ILE A 192 -1.45 10.98 7.22
N GLY A 193 -1.53 12.00 6.36
CA GLY A 193 -0.97 11.99 5.02
C GLY A 193 -1.88 12.67 4.01
N GLU A 194 -1.37 12.82 2.78
CA GLU A 194 -2.12 13.41 1.67
C GLU A 194 -2.85 12.36 0.80
N ASN A 195 -2.41 11.11 0.88
CA ASN A 195 -2.84 10.03 0.01
C ASN A 195 -3.45 8.90 0.83
N ALA A 196 -4.64 8.47 0.42
CA ALA A 196 -5.34 7.31 0.95
C ALA A 196 -4.56 6.01 0.66
N THR A 197 -4.12 5.33 1.72
CA THR A 197 -3.54 3.98 1.65
C THR A 197 -4.60 2.91 1.83
N THR A 198 -4.30 1.66 1.43
CA THR A 198 -5.24 0.53 1.56
C THR A 198 -5.83 0.45 2.96
N TRP A 199 -7.11 0.09 3.04
CA TRP A 199 -7.81 -0.01 4.31
C TRP A 199 -7.09 -0.96 5.29
N SER A 200 -7.08 -0.55 6.54
CA SER A 200 -6.62 -1.34 7.67
C SER A 200 -7.66 -1.24 8.80
N PRO A 201 -7.87 -2.32 9.58
CA PRO A 201 -8.67 -2.26 10.79
C PRO A 201 -8.22 -1.19 11.77
N GLU A 202 -9.08 -0.96 12.78
CA GLU A 202 -8.85 -0.06 13.90
C GLU A 202 -7.52 -0.31 14.58
N SER A 203 -6.86 0.75 15.03
CA SER A 203 -5.71 0.57 15.90
C SER A 203 -6.16 0.14 17.29
N SER A 204 -5.78 -1.07 17.71
CA SER A 204 -5.75 -1.39 19.14
C SER A 204 -4.68 -0.55 19.83
N ASN A 205 -4.87 -0.22 21.11
CA ASN A 205 -3.95 0.56 21.94
C ASN A 205 -2.53 -0.05 22.07
N ASP A 206 -2.30 -1.26 21.56
CA ASP A 206 -0.97 -1.86 21.43
C ASP A 206 -0.25 -1.33 20.18
N ASP A 207 0.51 -0.25 20.41
CA ASP A 207 1.43 0.32 19.43
C ASP A 207 2.54 -0.67 19.07
N ASN A 208 2.39 -1.27 17.89
CA ASN A 208 3.56 -1.57 17.07
C ASN A 208 3.35 -0.85 15.73
N LEU A 209 4.17 0.17 15.48
CA LEU A 209 4.09 1.18 14.42
C LEU A 209 4.25 0.64 12.98
N ASN A 210 4.00 -0.66 12.77
CA ASN A 210 4.03 -1.37 11.51
C ASN A 210 2.74 -2.18 11.36
N TYR A 211 1.71 -1.58 10.76
CA TYR A 211 0.48 -2.30 10.44
C TYR A 211 0.74 -3.43 9.43
N SER A 212 1.68 -3.18 8.51
CA SER A 212 2.28 -4.21 7.69
C SER A 212 3.20 -5.08 8.55
N LYS A 213 2.86 -6.37 8.68
CA LYS A 213 3.67 -7.35 9.41
C LYS A 213 4.74 -7.98 8.54
N TYR A 214 4.64 -7.83 7.22
CA TYR A 214 5.54 -8.42 6.25
C TYR A 214 5.95 -7.38 5.20
N ILE A 215 7.21 -7.45 4.77
CA ILE A 215 7.78 -6.71 3.66
C ILE A 215 8.17 -7.70 2.56
N GLY A 216 7.72 -7.41 1.34
CA GLY A 216 8.01 -8.17 0.14
C GLY A 216 9.06 -7.44 -0.70
N PHE A 217 9.98 -8.18 -1.31
CA PHE A 217 10.91 -7.62 -2.29
C PHE A 217 11.08 -8.56 -3.48
N TYR A 218 11.30 -7.99 -4.65
CA TYR A 218 11.78 -8.71 -5.82
C TYR A 218 12.57 -7.74 -6.71
N TYR A 219 13.27 -8.31 -7.69
CA TYR A 219 14.13 -7.59 -8.62
C TYR A 219 13.70 -7.95 -10.04
N ASP A 220 13.47 -6.95 -10.88
CA ASP A 220 13.34 -7.14 -12.33
C ASP A 220 13.85 -5.90 -13.09
N SER A 221 13.78 -5.94 -14.42
CA SER A 221 14.22 -4.85 -15.28
C SER A 221 13.15 -3.79 -15.55
N GLN A 222 11.98 -3.87 -14.90
CA GLN A 222 10.85 -2.96 -15.10
C GLN A 222 10.90 -1.82 -14.09
N ASN A 223 10.41 -0.64 -14.48
CA ASN A 223 10.28 0.48 -13.55
C ASN A 223 9.04 0.35 -12.66
N GLU A 224 8.02 -0.37 -13.11
CA GLU A 224 6.75 -0.52 -12.40
C GLU A 224 6.76 -1.78 -11.55
N SER A 225 6.34 -1.64 -10.30
CA SER A 225 6.24 -2.79 -9.40
C SER A 225 4.96 -3.58 -9.66
N SER A 226 5.08 -4.90 -9.65
CA SER A 226 3.99 -5.84 -9.88
C SER A 226 2.86 -5.74 -8.88
N ASP A 227 1.63 -5.95 -9.36
CA ASP A 227 0.42 -6.09 -8.53
C ASP A 227 0.18 -7.53 -8.06
N ASN A 228 1.02 -8.49 -8.48
CA ASN A 228 0.89 -9.88 -8.07
C ASN A 228 1.72 -10.15 -6.79
N PRO A 229 1.10 -10.39 -5.63
CA PRO A 229 1.81 -10.61 -4.37
C PRO A 229 2.75 -11.83 -4.41
N ARG A 230 2.52 -12.80 -5.31
CA ARG A 230 3.34 -14.02 -5.43
C ARG A 230 4.71 -13.77 -6.06
N GLN A 231 4.95 -12.61 -6.66
CA GLN A 231 6.26 -12.26 -7.21
C GLN A 231 7.22 -11.77 -6.14
N TYR A 232 6.72 -11.37 -4.97
CA TYR A 232 7.52 -10.84 -3.89
C TYR A 232 8.00 -11.96 -2.96
N GLU A 233 9.26 -11.88 -2.53
CA GLU A 233 9.77 -12.65 -1.41
C GLU A 233 9.42 -11.95 -0.10
N TRP A 234 8.54 -12.56 0.70
CA TRP A 234 8.02 -11.98 1.93
C TRP A 234 8.86 -12.31 3.15
N ARG A 235 9.15 -11.30 3.98
CA ARG A 235 9.80 -11.43 5.28
C ARG A 235 9.02 -10.69 6.35
N ALA A 236 9.01 -11.21 7.57
CA ALA A 236 8.41 -10.53 8.71
C ALA A 236 9.17 -9.23 9.02
N LEU A 237 8.44 -8.17 9.32
CA LEU A 237 8.97 -6.93 9.89
C LEU A 237 9.05 -7.14 11.41
N ASN A 238 10.27 -7.24 11.94
CA ASN A 238 10.54 -7.33 13.37
C ASN A 238 10.38 -5.97 14.06
#